data_AF-A0A5E6NVS9-F1
#
_entry.id   AF-A0A5E6NVS9-F1
#
_cell.length_a   1.000
_cell.length_b   1.000
_cell.length_c   1.000
_cell.angle_alpha   90.00
_cell.angle_beta   90.00
_cell.angle_gamma   90.00
#
_symmetry.space_group_name_H-M   'P 1'
#
loop_
_entity.id
_entity.type
_entity.pdbx_description
1 polymer ?
#
loop_
_entity_poly.entity_id
_entity_poly.type
_entity_poly.pdbx_seq_one_letter_code
_entity_poly.pdbx_strand_id
1 'polypeptide(L)'
;MFYHGIAQQPKDKNKIYSLHEPDVYVIAKGKDHKQYEYGNKVSIVSTKDTNIIVGVASHDKNIHDSKTLTVAISHANSNRNKPIKQAVCDRGYVGAKVVLGANIILPKKALKRDNRYQRDKKRKLCKRRAAIEPIIDILNRILDFLETYSKGKLVMRLMY
;
A
#
# COMPACT_ATOMS: atom_id res chain seq x y z
N MET A 1 -4.72 -25.95 -13.30
CA MET A 1 -3.95 -25.48 -12.13
C MET A 1 -2.78 -26.41 -11.79
N PHE A 2 -2.99 -27.69 -11.45
CA PHE A 2 -1.92 -28.62 -11.04
C PHE A 2 -0.77 -28.79 -12.05
N TYR A 3 -1.08 -29.10 -13.33
CA TYR A 3 -0.06 -29.25 -14.38
C TYR A 3 0.74 -27.98 -14.67
N HIS A 4 0.12 -26.81 -14.45
CA HIS A 4 0.75 -25.51 -14.72
C HIS A 4 1.76 -25.11 -13.64
N GLY A 5 1.68 -25.67 -12.43
CA GLY A 5 2.67 -25.45 -11.37
C GLY A 5 3.93 -26.32 -11.54
N ILE A 6 3.76 -27.57 -11.98
CA ILE A 6 4.84 -28.56 -12.10
C ILE A 6 5.69 -28.33 -13.36
N ALA A 7 5.11 -27.76 -14.42
CA ALA A 7 5.80 -27.54 -15.69
C ALA A 7 6.56 -26.19 -15.80
N GLN A 8 6.65 -25.40 -14.71
CA GLN A 8 7.26 -24.06 -14.76
C GLN A 8 8.78 -24.12 -14.82
N GLN A 9 9.36 -23.28 -15.68
CA GLN A 9 10.79 -23.10 -15.83
C GLN A 9 11.30 -21.88 -15.04
N PRO A 10 12.60 -21.81 -14.71
CA PRO A 10 13.17 -20.71 -13.94
C PRO A 10 12.96 -19.31 -14.53
N LYS A 11 12.77 -19.20 -15.86
CA LYS A 11 12.60 -17.92 -16.57
C LYS A 11 11.13 -17.57 -16.87
N ASP A 12 10.19 -18.42 -16.46
CA ASP A 12 8.78 -18.19 -16.75
C ASP A 12 8.22 -16.98 -15.99
N LYS A 13 7.29 -16.29 -16.64
CA LYS A 13 6.56 -15.15 -16.07
C LYS A 13 5.28 -15.67 -15.40
N ASN A 14 4.78 -14.95 -14.39
CA ASN A 14 3.58 -15.30 -13.61
C ASN A 14 3.67 -16.68 -12.93
N LYS A 15 4.76 -16.88 -12.17
CA LYS A 15 4.97 -18.13 -11.46
C LYS A 15 3.92 -18.35 -10.38
N ILE A 16 3.54 -19.61 -10.21
CA ILE A 16 2.65 -20.05 -9.13
C ILE A 16 3.53 -20.42 -7.95
N TYR A 17 3.45 -19.64 -6.88
CA TYR A 17 4.30 -19.81 -5.71
C TYR A 17 3.68 -20.70 -4.63
N SER A 18 2.35 -20.84 -4.64
CA SER A 18 1.60 -21.75 -3.78
C SER A 18 0.52 -22.44 -4.60
N LEU A 19 0.46 -23.78 -4.53
CA LEU A 19 -0.61 -24.54 -5.16
C LEU A 19 -1.96 -24.33 -4.46
N HIS A 20 -1.92 -24.04 -3.15
CA HIS A 20 -3.11 -23.78 -2.35
C HIS A 20 -3.60 -22.33 -2.50
N GLU A 21 -2.73 -21.41 -2.90
CA GLU A 21 -3.04 -19.98 -3.05
C GLU A 21 -2.40 -19.43 -4.35
N PRO A 22 -2.99 -19.71 -5.53
CA PRO A 22 -2.39 -19.37 -6.82
C PRO A 22 -2.31 -17.87 -7.10
N ASP A 23 -3.13 -17.07 -6.42
CA ASP A 23 -3.20 -15.61 -6.58
C ASP A 23 -2.11 -14.86 -5.77
N VAL A 24 -1.35 -15.58 -4.96
CA VAL A 24 -0.30 -15.01 -4.12
C VAL A 24 0.97 -14.80 -4.91
N TYR A 25 1.52 -13.58 -4.83
CA TYR A 25 2.80 -13.25 -5.42
C TYR A 25 3.87 -13.00 -4.38
N VAL A 26 5.12 -13.12 -4.82
CA VAL A 26 6.30 -12.91 -3.99
C VAL A 26 6.78 -11.47 -4.11
N ILE A 27 7.02 -10.85 -2.96
CA ILE A 27 7.58 -9.51 -2.85
C ILE A 27 8.86 -9.61 -2.04
N ALA A 28 9.97 -9.16 -2.63
CA ALA A 28 11.23 -9.06 -1.91
C ALA A 28 11.08 -8.07 -0.74
N LYS A 29 11.41 -8.53 0.46
CA LYS A 29 11.62 -7.71 1.65
C LYS A 29 13.11 -7.44 1.66
N GLY A 30 13.53 -6.20 1.45
CA GLY A 30 14.94 -5.78 1.53
C GLY A 30 15.51 -5.85 2.96
N LYS A 31 15.14 -6.87 3.73
CA LYS A 31 15.57 -7.17 5.08
C LYS A 31 16.40 -8.44 5.02
N ASP A 32 17.54 -8.43 5.70
CA ASP A 32 18.50 -9.53 5.68
C ASP A 32 17.93 -10.84 6.26
N HIS A 33 17.20 -10.75 7.37
CA HIS A 33 16.61 -11.90 8.07
C HIS A 33 15.28 -12.42 7.47
N LYS A 34 14.70 -11.74 6.47
CA LYS A 34 13.49 -12.19 5.77
C LYS A 34 13.50 -11.61 4.36
N GLN A 35 13.96 -12.41 3.40
CA GLN A 35 14.18 -11.96 2.01
C GLN A 35 12.89 -11.81 1.20
N TYR A 36 11.86 -12.59 1.51
CA TYR A 36 10.63 -12.65 0.72
C TYR A 36 9.40 -12.67 1.63
N GLU A 37 8.35 -12.03 1.14
CA GLU A 37 7.00 -12.19 1.64
C GLU A 37 6.08 -12.61 0.51
N TYR A 38 5.26 -13.61 0.82
CA TYR A 38 4.15 -14.04 0.00
C TYR A 38 2.96 -13.18 0.42
N GLY A 39 2.21 -12.60 -0.52
CA GLY A 39 0.94 -11.96 -0.18
C GLY A 39 0.41 -11.05 -1.26
N ASN A 40 -0.83 -10.60 -1.05
CA ASN A 40 -1.48 -9.61 -1.90
C ASN A 40 -1.12 -8.19 -1.42
N LYS A 41 -0.84 -7.26 -2.34
CA LYS A 41 -0.61 -5.85 -2.02
C LYS A 41 -1.94 -5.18 -1.78
N VAL A 42 -2.01 -4.46 -0.67
CA VAL A 42 -3.20 -3.75 -0.24
C VAL A 42 -2.85 -2.28 -0.04
N SER A 43 -3.67 -1.39 -0.57
CA SER A 43 -3.58 0.05 -0.32
C SER A 43 -4.60 0.47 0.72
N ILE A 44 -4.15 1.19 1.75
CA ILE A 44 -5.02 1.70 2.81
C ILE A 44 -5.02 3.23 2.81
N VAL A 45 -6.21 3.81 2.90
CA VAL A 45 -6.42 5.25 2.99
C VAL A 45 -7.05 5.58 4.32
N SER A 46 -6.41 6.46 5.09
CA SER A 46 -6.96 6.96 6.36
C SER A 46 -7.10 8.49 6.37
N THR A 47 -7.98 8.97 7.22
CA THR A 47 -8.17 10.41 7.46
C THR A 47 -7.02 10.97 8.30
N LYS A 48 -6.58 12.19 7.98
CA LYS A 48 -5.46 12.86 8.66
C LYS A 48 -5.67 13.11 10.17
N ASP A 49 -6.89 13.49 10.55
CA ASP A 49 -7.16 14.01 11.89
C ASP A 49 -7.53 12.89 12.86
N THR A 50 -8.49 12.04 12.49
CA THR A 50 -9.04 10.98 13.34
C THR A 50 -8.47 9.59 13.05
N ASN A 51 -7.59 9.45 12.04
CA ASN A 51 -7.00 8.17 11.62
C ASN A 51 -8.03 7.07 11.24
N ILE A 52 -9.27 7.44 10.92
CA ILE A 52 -10.30 6.52 10.44
C ILE A 52 -9.93 6.02 9.06
N ILE A 53 -10.01 4.70 8.85
CA ILE A 53 -9.80 4.07 7.53
C ILE A 53 -11.05 4.32 6.68
N VAL A 54 -10.86 4.93 5.51
CA VAL A 54 -11.93 5.32 4.58
C VAL A 54 -11.90 4.53 3.28
N GLY A 55 -10.81 3.81 3.01
CA GLY A 55 -10.71 2.98 1.83
C GLY A 55 -9.62 1.93 2.00
N VAL A 56 -9.91 0.73 1.51
CA VAL A 56 -8.99 -0.39 1.44
C VAL A 56 -9.17 -0.99 0.04
N ALA A 57 -8.07 -1.18 -0.69
CA ALA A 57 -8.09 -1.75 -2.02
C ALA A 57 -7.02 -2.83 -2.13
N SER A 58 -7.42 -4.04 -2.56
CA SER A 58 -6.50 -5.15 -2.84
C SER A 58 -6.07 -5.13 -4.30
N HIS A 59 -4.84 -5.57 -4.60
CA HIS A 59 -4.27 -5.56 -5.95
C HIS A 59 -3.72 -6.92 -6.36
N ASP A 60 -4.51 -7.67 -7.11
CA ASP A 60 -4.22 -9.06 -7.53
C ASP A 60 -2.88 -9.25 -8.26
N LYS A 61 -2.31 -8.17 -8.79
CA LYS A 61 -1.00 -8.17 -9.45
C LYS A 61 -0.03 -7.30 -8.68
N ASN A 62 1.25 -7.68 -8.69
CA ASN A 62 2.34 -6.85 -8.19
C ASN A 62 2.58 -5.63 -9.10
N ILE A 63 1.68 -4.65 -9.02
CA ILE A 63 1.81 -3.38 -9.73
C ILE A 63 2.70 -2.43 -8.93
N HIS A 64 3.43 -1.57 -9.65
CA HIS A 64 4.26 -0.55 -9.01
C HIS A 64 3.40 0.42 -8.19
N ASP A 65 3.87 0.79 -7.00
CA ASP A 65 3.12 1.58 -6.01
C ASP A 65 2.55 2.87 -6.60
N SER A 66 3.31 3.60 -7.42
CA SER A 66 2.80 4.81 -8.10
C SER A 66 1.51 4.62 -8.92
N LYS A 67 1.17 3.39 -9.33
CA LYS A 67 -0.06 3.06 -10.08
C LYS A 67 -1.21 2.61 -9.17
N THR A 68 -0.96 2.28 -7.91
CA THR A 68 -2.00 1.84 -6.95
C THR A 68 -2.85 3.01 -6.45
N LEU A 69 -2.31 4.25 -6.46
CA LEU A 69 -2.99 5.45 -5.96
C LEU A 69 -4.35 5.71 -6.59
N THR A 70 -4.48 5.46 -7.89
CA THR A 70 -5.74 5.70 -8.62
C THR A 70 -6.86 4.84 -8.04
N VAL A 71 -6.58 3.55 -7.82
CA VAL A 71 -7.55 2.60 -7.25
C VAL A 71 -7.84 2.96 -5.80
N ALA A 72 -6.81 3.26 -5.01
CA ALA A 72 -6.96 3.61 -3.60
C ALA A 72 -7.82 4.87 -3.40
N ILE A 73 -7.56 5.93 -4.16
CA ILE A 73 -8.31 7.19 -4.10
C ILE A 73 -9.72 7.02 -4.65
N SER A 74 -9.90 6.25 -5.73
CA SER A 74 -11.22 5.94 -6.28
C SER A 74 -12.08 5.25 -5.23
N HIS A 75 -11.58 4.17 -4.61
CA HIS A 75 -12.30 3.43 -3.58
C HIS A 75 -12.59 4.29 -2.34
N ALA A 76 -11.63 5.10 -1.90
CA ALA A 76 -11.83 6.00 -0.77
C ALA A 76 -12.85 7.13 -1.07
N ASN A 77 -12.93 7.58 -2.33
CA ASN A 77 -13.95 8.54 -2.76
C ASN A 77 -15.34 7.90 -2.85
N SER A 78 -15.45 6.63 -3.26
CA SER A 78 -16.73 5.91 -3.29
C SER A 78 -17.40 5.84 -1.93
N ASN A 79 -16.61 5.75 -0.85
CA ASN A 79 -17.11 5.72 0.53
C ASN A 79 -17.42 7.12 1.11
N ARG A 80 -17.26 8.20 0.32
CA ARG A 80 -17.34 9.58 0.83
C ARG A 80 -18.17 10.47 -0.09
N ASN A 81 -19.06 11.26 0.51
CA ASN A 81 -19.80 12.29 -0.24
C ASN A 81 -18.93 13.49 -0.65
N LYS A 82 -17.77 13.70 -0.01
CA LYS A 82 -16.84 14.79 -0.31
C LYS A 82 -15.55 14.22 -0.89
N PRO A 83 -15.14 14.64 -2.11
CA PRO A 83 -13.94 14.12 -2.75
C PRO A 83 -12.67 14.53 -2.00
N ILE A 84 -11.67 13.65 -2.05
CA ILE A 84 -10.34 13.90 -1.48
C ILE A 84 -9.65 15.02 -2.27
N LYS A 85 -9.31 16.12 -1.60
CA LYS A 85 -8.59 17.25 -2.21
C LYS A 85 -7.07 17.13 -2.10
N GLN A 86 -6.59 16.50 -1.04
CA GLN A 86 -5.17 16.35 -0.73
C GLN A 86 -4.93 14.99 -0.07
N ALA A 87 -3.89 14.30 -0.49
CA ALA A 87 -3.42 13.04 0.10
C ALA A 87 -1.93 13.14 0.41
N VAL A 88 -1.50 12.61 1.57
CA VAL A 88 -0.09 12.58 1.96
C VAL A 88 0.37 11.13 1.84
N CYS A 89 1.29 10.87 0.92
CA CYS A 89 1.75 9.53 0.57
C CYS A 89 3.22 9.32 0.91
N ASP A 90 3.66 8.08 0.86
CA ASP A 90 5.04 7.72 1.12
C ASP A 90 6.01 8.08 0.00
N ARG A 91 7.32 8.05 0.30
CA ARG A 91 8.35 8.36 -0.70
C ARG A 91 8.30 7.43 -1.92
N GLY A 92 7.82 6.20 -1.77
CA GLY A 92 7.69 5.20 -2.84
C GLY A 92 6.74 5.62 -3.96
N TYR A 93 5.82 6.55 -3.70
CA TYR A 93 4.85 7.05 -4.68
C TYR A 93 5.42 8.11 -5.61
N VAL A 94 6.53 7.79 -6.26
CA VAL A 94 7.16 8.72 -7.20
C VAL A 94 6.39 8.72 -8.52
N GLY A 95 5.95 9.89 -8.97
CA GLY A 95 5.41 10.07 -10.32
C GLY A 95 4.23 11.03 -10.36
N ALA A 96 3.10 10.63 -9.77
CA ALA A 96 1.86 11.40 -9.84
C ALA A 96 1.83 12.56 -8.84
N LYS A 97 1.67 13.79 -9.34
CA LYS A 97 1.47 15.00 -8.51
C LYS A 97 -0.01 15.23 -8.19
N VAL A 98 -0.88 14.86 -9.11
CA VAL A 98 -2.35 14.96 -8.98
C VAL A 98 -2.95 13.65 -9.46
N VAL A 99 -3.87 13.08 -8.68
CA VAL A 99 -4.59 11.84 -9.01
C VAL A 99 -6.07 12.06 -8.71
N LEU A 100 -6.94 11.90 -9.70
CA LEU A 100 -8.40 12.07 -9.55
C LEU A 100 -8.79 13.42 -8.89
N GLY A 101 -8.07 14.49 -9.20
CA GLY A 101 -8.26 15.83 -8.61
C GLY A 101 -7.65 16.03 -7.22
N ALA A 102 -7.11 14.98 -6.58
CA ALA A 102 -6.41 15.06 -5.31
C ALA A 102 -4.93 15.42 -5.51
N ASN A 103 -4.44 16.41 -4.77
CA ASN A 103 -3.00 16.73 -4.75
C ASN A 103 -2.23 15.76 -3.86
N ILE A 104 -1.19 15.13 -4.42
CA ILE A 104 -0.34 14.17 -3.71
C ILE A 104 0.86 14.89 -3.10
N ILE A 105 0.97 14.83 -1.78
CA ILE A 105 2.04 15.43 -1.01
C ILE A 105 3.02 14.34 -0.59
N LEU A 106 4.22 14.41 -1.15
CA LEU A 106 5.31 13.49 -0.84
C LEU A 106 6.33 14.15 0.10
N PRO A 107 6.92 13.39 1.06
CA PRO A 107 8.02 13.86 1.89
C PRO A 107 9.30 14.01 1.07
N LYS A 108 9.44 15.19 0.44
CA LYS A 108 10.59 15.65 -0.34
C LYS A 108 11.29 16.80 0.38
N LYS A 109 12.57 17.03 0.05
CA LYS A 109 13.31 18.22 0.49
C LYS A 109 12.50 19.47 0.16
N ALA A 110 12.47 20.42 1.09
CA ALA A 110 11.81 21.69 0.88
C ALA A 110 12.41 22.41 -0.34
N LEU A 111 11.58 23.03 -1.17
CA LEU A 111 12.07 23.77 -2.32
C LEU A 111 12.65 25.10 -1.84
N LYS A 112 13.71 25.60 -2.49
CA LYS A 112 14.34 26.89 -2.14
C LYS A 112 13.36 28.07 -2.21
N ARG A 113 12.35 27.96 -3.09
CA ARG A 113 11.27 28.95 -3.26
C ARG A 113 10.19 28.93 -2.17
N ASP A 114 10.14 27.90 -1.32
CA ASP A 114 9.06 27.77 -0.34
C ASP A 114 9.28 28.70 0.86
N ASN A 115 8.28 29.53 1.16
CA ASN A 115 8.27 30.33 2.39
C ASN A 115 8.34 29.42 3.64
N ARG A 116 8.91 29.91 4.75
CA ARG A 116 9.01 29.22 6.06
C ARG A 116 7.67 28.58 6.46
N TYR A 117 6.57 29.32 6.31
CA TYR A 117 5.22 28.83 6.64
C TYR A 117 4.82 27.60 5.81
N GLN A 118 5.02 27.63 4.49
CA GLN A 118 4.69 26.52 3.60
C GLN A 118 5.53 25.28 3.90
N ARG A 119 6.81 25.48 4.23
CA ARG A 119 7.72 24.41 4.66
C ARG A 119 7.24 23.75 5.95
N ASP A 120 6.82 24.54 6.95
CA ASP A 120 6.34 24.01 8.21
C ASP A 120 5.00 23.26 8.06
N LYS A 121 4.07 23.80 7.26
CA LYS A 121 2.79 23.14 6.95
C LYS A 121 3.01 21.77 6.32
N LYS A 122 3.88 21.69 5.30
CA LYS A 122 4.22 20.42 4.65
C LYS A 122 4.91 19.45 5.62
N ARG A 123 5.82 19.94 6.46
CA ARG A 123 6.50 19.13 7.47
C ARG A 123 5.52 18.53 8.49
N LYS A 124 4.58 19.33 9.01
CA LYS A 124 3.54 18.86 9.93
C LYS A 124 2.64 17.79 9.31
N LEU A 125 2.25 17.98 8.04
CA LEU A 125 1.48 16.98 7.28
C LEU A 125 2.24 15.65 7.14
N CYS A 126 3.50 15.70 6.70
CA CYS A 126 4.33 14.50 6.57
C CYS A 126 4.61 13.82 7.91
N LYS A 127 4.76 14.59 9.01
CA LYS A 127 4.91 14.02 10.36
C LYS A 127 3.64 13.30 10.81
N ARG A 128 2.46 13.84 10.52
CA ARG A 128 1.17 13.22 10.87
C ARG A 128 0.95 11.89 10.13
N ARG A 129 1.44 11.77 8.89
CA ARG A 129 1.42 10.50 8.14
C ARG A 129 2.05 9.34 8.91
N ALA A 130 3.09 9.57 9.73
CA ALA A 130 3.69 8.49 10.51
C ALA A 130 2.71 7.80 11.49
N ALA A 131 1.56 8.43 11.79
CA ALA A 131 0.56 7.88 12.70
C ALA A 131 -0.22 6.67 12.14
N ILE A 132 -0.12 6.39 10.84
CA ILE A 132 -0.82 5.24 10.26
C ILE A 132 0.07 3.97 10.28
N GLU A 133 1.40 4.10 10.39
CA GLU A 133 2.32 2.96 10.59
C GLU A 133 1.90 2.04 11.75
N PRO A 134 1.58 2.54 12.97
CA PRO A 134 1.11 1.67 14.05
C PRO A 134 -0.24 1.01 13.75
N ILE A 135 -1.10 1.62 12.93
CA ILE A 135 -2.38 1.02 12.52
C ILE A 135 -2.12 -0.16 11.60
N ILE A 136 -1.18 -0.01 10.66
CA ILE A 136 -0.75 -1.10 9.79
C ILE A 136 -0.11 -2.23 10.58
N ASP A 137 0.75 -1.92 11.55
CA ASP A 137 1.37 -2.96 12.39
C ASP A 137 0.31 -3.79 13.13
N ILE A 138 -0.70 -3.13 13.70
CA ILE A 138 -1.83 -3.80 14.35
C ILE A 138 -2.62 -4.65 13.35
N LEU A 139 -2.93 -4.12 12.16
CA LEU A 139 -3.66 -4.86 11.14
C LEU A 139 -2.91 -6.11 10.69
N ASN A 140 -1.59 -6.01 10.46
CA ASN A 140 -0.76 -7.16 10.11
C ASN A 140 -0.79 -8.22 11.22
N ARG A 141 -0.65 -7.84 12.50
CA ARG A 141 -0.72 -8.78 13.62
C ARG A 141 -2.07 -9.48 13.72
N ILE A 142 -3.16 -8.75 13.49
CA ILE A 142 -4.52 -9.32 13.49
C ILE A 142 -4.66 -10.32 12.34
N LEU A 143 -4.16 -9.98 11.15
CA LEU A 143 -4.16 -10.87 9.99
C LEU A 143 -3.34 -12.15 10.25
N ASP A 144 -2.12 -12.01 10.77
CA ASP A 144 -1.26 -13.15 11.13
C ASP A 144 -1.95 -14.07 12.16
N PHE A 145 -2.64 -13.49 13.14
CA PHE A 145 -3.43 -14.24 14.12
C PHE A 145 -4.60 -14.99 13.45
N LEU A 146 -5.35 -14.31 12.58
CA LEU A 146 -6.50 -14.89 11.88
C LEU A 146 -6.09 -16.00 10.91
N GLU A 147 -4.93 -15.90 10.25
CA GLU A 147 -4.38 -16.97 9.42
C GLU A 147 -4.08 -18.22 10.23
N THR A 148 -3.42 -18.04 11.37
CA THR A 148 -3.07 -19.12 12.29
C THR A 148 -4.33 -19.84 12.79
N TYR A 149 -5.42 -19.08 13.01
CA TYR A 149 -6.69 -19.63 13.49
C TYR A 149 -7.57 -20.23 12.38
N SER A 150 -7.54 -19.67 11.17
CA SER A 150 -8.50 -19.99 10.10
C SER A 150 -7.99 -20.95 9.03
N LYS A 151 -6.75 -21.46 9.12
CA LYS A 151 -6.13 -22.36 8.11
C LYS A 151 -6.33 -21.86 6.68
N GLY A 152 -5.90 -20.62 6.42
CA GLY A 152 -5.67 -20.12 5.07
C GLY A 152 -6.50 -18.90 4.68
N LYS A 153 -5.96 -18.17 3.70
CA LYS A 153 -6.55 -17.11 2.86
C LYS A 153 -6.19 -15.65 3.08
N LEU A 154 -5.40 -15.22 4.07
CA LEU A 154 -5.32 -13.78 4.35
C LEU A 154 -3.91 -13.17 4.46
N VAL A 155 -2.99 -13.58 3.57
CA VAL A 155 -1.69 -12.90 3.51
C VAL A 155 -1.82 -11.56 2.77
N MET A 156 -2.15 -10.52 3.52
CA MET A 156 -2.29 -9.15 3.04
C MET A 156 -1.08 -8.31 3.45
N ARG A 157 -0.31 -7.86 2.47
CA ARG A 157 0.71 -6.84 2.68
C ARG A 157 0.08 -5.48 2.48
N LEU A 158 -0.18 -4.78 3.58
CA LEU A 158 -0.51 -3.37 3.54
C LEU A 158 0.71 -2.57 3.10
N MET A 159 0.61 -1.92 1.95
CA MET A 159 1.53 -0.87 1.55
C MET A 159 0.80 0.47 1.66
N TYR A 160 1.47 1.42 2.32
CA TYR A 160 1.24 2.84 2.06
C TYR A 160 1.31 3.11 0.60
#